data_AF-A0A9X1PC47-F1
#
_entry.id   AF-A0A9X1PC47-F1
#
_cell.length_a   1.000
_cell.length_b   1.000
_cell.length_c   1.000
_cell.angle_alpha   90.00
_cell.angle_beta   90.00
_cell.angle_gamma   90.00
#
_symmetry.space_group_name_H-M   'P 1'
#
loop_
_entity.id
_entity.type
_entity.pdbx_description
1 polymer ?
#
loop_
_entity_poly.entity_id
_entity_poly.type
_entity_poly.pdbx_seq_one_letter_code
_entity_poly.pdbx_strand_id
1 'polypeptide(L)'
;MKQLFINGRLFSFFIYFILCLALSCTDHEVPEIPNSPESACTKLNGVTPREYPCEFKIEKLTFYAKDNSVIGEVTPGSPNIALPRSAAKTDSDPSANAVGDIGLITFDVKATVTRIANPSFPVSAGYQLRYTWHSSGPMALTTPGETTVMGSPIPLAIPVGASTDLSFELSTMYELQNGMTGITPIIFRRLTAFFIYNDVTSAELDMHPSPAGDVAETYIRIFNTIDD
;
A
#
# COMPACT_ATOMS: atom_id res chain seq x y z
N MET A 1 42.04 34.71 68.10
CA MET A 1 42.13 33.69 67.04
C MET A 1 40.73 33.16 66.76
N LYS A 2 40.07 33.67 65.71
CA LYS A 2 38.77 33.19 65.21
C LYS A 2 39.03 32.65 63.81
N GLN A 3 39.17 31.34 63.67
CA GLN A 3 39.18 30.67 62.37
C GLN A 3 38.64 29.25 62.55
N LEU A 4 38.04 28.73 61.47
CA LEU A 4 37.53 27.37 61.28
C LEU A 4 36.11 27.05 61.78
N PHE A 5 35.09 27.66 61.18
CA PHE A 5 33.75 27.05 61.11
C PHE A 5 33.02 27.37 59.79
N ILE A 6 33.73 27.41 58.65
CA ILE A 6 33.12 27.74 57.33
C ILE A 6 33.24 26.58 56.31
N ASN A 7 33.96 25.49 56.61
CA ASN A 7 34.31 24.50 55.59
C ASN A 7 33.31 23.33 55.40
N GLY A 8 32.26 23.21 56.23
CA GLY A 8 31.32 22.07 56.14
C GLY A 8 30.15 22.27 55.18
N ARG A 9 29.63 23.50 55.04
CA ARG A 9 28.41 23.77 54.25
C ARG A 9 28.66 23.95 52.75
N LEU A 10 29.81 24.54 52.37
CA LEU A 10 30.19 24.71 50.97
C LEU A 10 30.49 23.38 50.27
N PHE A 11 31.08 22.42 50.99
CA PHE A 11 31.39 21.10 50.44
C PHE A 11 30.13 20.29 50.12
N SER A 12 29.09 20.40 50.95
CA SER A 12 27.83 19.69 50.75
C SER A 12 27.03 20.22 49.55
N PHE A 13 27.06 21.54 49.29
CA PHE A 13 26.44 22.14 48.10
C PHE A 13 27.16 21.75 46.82
N PHE A 14 28.49 21.67 46.84
CA PHE A 14 29.27 21.29 45.66
C PHE A 14 29.04 19.82 45.28
N ILE A 15 28.92 18.93 46.27
CA ILE A 15 28.58 17.51 46.05
C ILE A 15 27.16 17.37 45.50
N TYR A 16 26.19 18.11 46.03
CA TYR A 16 24.80 18.10 45.51
C TYR A 16 24.73 18.60 44.07
N PHE A 17 25.48 19.65 43.73
CA PHE A 17 25.51 20.22 42.38
C PHE A 17 26.16 19.26 41.37
N ILE A 18 27.23 18.55 41.77
CA ILE A 18 27.85 17.50 40.94
C ILE A 18 26.92 16.28 40.77
N LEU A 19 26.19 15.89 41.83
CA LEU A 19 25.22 14.79 41.75
C LEU A 19 24.03 15.13 40.83
N CYS A 20 23.53 16.38 40.88
CA CYS A 20 22.48 16.84 39.99
C CYS A 20 22.95 16.98 38.53
N LEU A 21 24.20 17.38 38.29
CA LEU A 21 24.78 17.37 36.93
C LEU A 21 24.93 15.94 36.39
N ALA A 22 25.38 14.98 37.23
CA ALA A 22 25.47 13.57 36.85
C ALA A 22 24.09 12.93 36.57
N LEU A 23 23.04 13.35 37.28
CA LEU A 23 21.65 12.92 37.03
C LEU A 23 20.96 13.67 35.89
N SER A 24 21.44 14.86 35.49
CA SER A 24 20.96 15.54 34.28
C SER A 24 21.56 14.96 32.99
N CYS A 25 22.63 14.18 33.13
CA CYS A 25 23.29 13.44 32.06
C CYS A 25 22.95 11.94 32.08
N THR A 26 21.96 11.49 32.87
CA THR A 26 21.16 10.35 32.40
C THR A 26 20.30 10.88 31.28
N ASP A 27 20.99 11.04 30.15
CA ASP A 27 20.44 10.97 28.81
C ASP A 27 19.26 10.03 28.89
N HIS A 28 18.08 10.57 28.64
CA HIS A 28 17.00 9.70 28.26
C HIS A 28 17.53 9.07 26.97
N GLU A 29 18.13 7.88 27.08
CA GLU A 29 17.99 6.86 26.05
C GLU A 29 16.47 6.70 25.91
N VAL A 30 15.87 7.61 25.14
CA VAL A 30 14.79 7.26 24.24
C VAL A 30 15.35 6.00 23.60
N PRO A 31 14.73 4.83 23.82
CA PRO A 31 15.18 3.64 23.12
C PRO A 31 15.24 4.05 21.67
N GLU A 32 16.44 4.11 21.09
CA GLU A 32 16.57 4.27 19.67
C GLU A 32 15.78 3.10 19.11
N ILE A 33 14.54 3.36 18.67
CA ILE A 33 13.80 2.40 17.87
C ILE A 33 14.75 2.18 16.71
N PRO A 34 15.35 0.99 16.59
CA PRO A 34 16.52 0.80 15.75
C PRO A 34 16.08 1.11 14.34
N ASN A 35 16.55 2.24 13.80
CA ASN A 35 16.47 2.61 12.40
C ASN A 35 15.30 1.97 11.63
N SER A 36 14.07 2.42 11.87
CA SER A 36 13.17 2.47 10.73
C SER A 36 13.13 3.95 10.35
N PRO A 37 13.64 4.37 9.16
CA PRO A 37 13.15 5.65 8.65
C PRO A 37 11.64 5.49 8.66
N GLU A 38 10.87 6.33 9.33
CA GLU A 38 9.40 6.19 9.39
C GLU A 38 8.86 6.36 7.96
N SER A 39 8.98 5.31 7.16
CA SER A 39 8.86 5.16 5.71
C SER A 39 9.27 6.38 4.86
N ALA A 40 10.58 6.60 4.67
CA ALA A 40 11.05 7.46 3.58
C ALA A 40 10.77 6.76 2.22
N CYS A 41 9.54 6.85 1.76
CA CYS A 41 9.15 6.38 0.43
C CYS A 41 9.37 7.48 -0.60
N THR A 42 9.69 7.05 -1.81
CA THR A 42 9.93 7.95 -2.93
C THR A 42 8.70 8.06 -3.81
N LYS A 43 8.60 9.18 -4.52
CA LYS A 43 7.70 9.33 -5.67
C LYS A 43 8.04 8.28 -6.73
N LEU A 44 7.18 8.12 -7.72
CA LEU A 44 7.31 7.16 -8.83
C LEU A 44 8.62 7.28 -9.61
N ASN A 45 9.29 8.42 -9.55
CA ASN A 45 10.62 8.60 -10.14
C ASN A 45 11.74 7.86 -9.38
N GLY A 46 11.44 7.27 -8.22
CA GLY A 46 12.36 6.48 -7.40
C GLY A 46 13.42 7.28 -6.64
N VAL A 47 13.48 8.60 -6.83
CA VAL A 47 14.57 9.45 -6.31
C VAL A 47 14.05 10.55 -5.39
N THR A 48 12.94 11.21 -5.76
CA THR A 48 12.38 12.31 -4.98
C THR A 48 11.62 11.74 -3.79
N PRO A 49 11.96 12.09 -2.54
CA PRO A 49 11.16 11.72 -1.37
C PRO A 49 9.73 12.23 -1.52
N ARG A 50 8.76 11.47 -0.98
CA ARG A 50 7.42 12.01 -0.77
C ARG A 50 7.45 13.05 0.34
N GLU A 51 6.50 13.98 0.29
CA GLU A 51 6.36 15.03 1.28
C GLU A 51 5.93 14.49 2.65
N TYR A 52 5.12 13.42 2.62
CA TYR A 52 4.69 12.68 3.79
C TYR A 52 5.12 11.21 3.70
N PRO A 53 5.41 10.57 4.85
CA PRO A 53 5.74 9.15 4.90
C PRO A 53 4.56 8.28 4.43
N CYS A 54 4.87 7.18 3.76
CA CYS A 54 3.88 6.21 3.30
C CYS A 54 3.35 5.39 4.47
N GLU A 55 2.06 5.36 4.70
CA GLU A 55 1.53 4.64 5.86
C GLU A 55 1.62 3.11 5.72
N PHE A 56 1.58 2.60 4.48
CA PHE A 56 1.48 1.17 4.21
C PHE A 56 2.47 0.68 3.16
N LYS A 57 2.63 -0.63 3.16
CA LYS A 57 3.22 -1.40 2.07
C LYS A 57 2.28 -2.55 1.72
N ILE A 58 2.01 -2.74 0.44
CA ILE A 58 1.38 -3.98 -0.05
C ILE A 58 2.48 -5.02 -0.24
N GLU A 59 2.43 -6.10 0.53
CA GLU A 59 3.38 -7.20 0.42
C GLU A 59 3.06 -8.06 -0.80
N LYS A 60 1.78 -8.41 -0.97
CA LYS A 60 1.29 -9.22 -2.08
C LYS A 60 -0.21 -9.11 -2.29
N LEU A 61 -0.64 -9.51 -3.48
CA LEU A 61 -2.03 -9.88 -3.77
C LEU A 61 -2.07 -11.39 -4.03
N THR A 62 -2.94 -12.11 -3.32
CA THR A 62 -3.21 -13.54 -3.59
C THR A 62 -4.55 -13.65 -4.31
N PHE A 63 -4.56 -14.29 -5.47
CA PHE A 63 -5.75 -14.53 -6.27
C PHE A 63 -6.31 -15.91 -6.00
N TYR A 64 -7.63 -15.99 -5.85
CA TYR A 64 -8.35 -17.21 -5.53
C TYR A 64 -9.31 -17.59 -6.65
N ALA A 65 -9.39 -18.90 -6.91
CA ALA A 65 -10.37 -19.50 -7.80
C ALA A 65 -11.73 -19.63 -7.09
N LYS A 66 -12.78 -19.95 -7.86
CA LYS A 66 -14.15 -20.17 -7.36
C LYS A 66 -14.29 -21.27 -6.31
N ASP A 67 -13.34 -22.20 -6.24
CA ASP A 67 -13.27 -23.26 -5.23
C ASP A 67 -12.43 -22.87 -4.00
N ASN A 68 -12.01 -21.60 -3.91
CA ASN A 68 -11.10 -21.03 -2.92
C ASN A 68 -9.66 -21.57 -2.97
N SER A 69 -9.27 -22.28 -4.01
CA SER A 69 -7.85 -22.60 -4.24
C SER A 69 -7.07 -21.37 -4.69
N VAL A 70 -5.76 -21.34 -4.40
CA VAL A 70 -4.88 -20.23 -4.81
C VAL A 70 -4.51 -20.40 -6.28
N ILE A 71 -4.82 -19.40 -7.10
CA ILE A 71 -4.36 -19.31 -8.50
C ILE A 71 -2.90 -18.89 -8.54
N GLY A 72 -2.55 -17.86 -7.75
CA GLY A 72 -1.18 -17.36 -7.68
C GLY A 72 -1.08 -16.06 -6.87
N GLU A 73 0.14 -15.54 -6.82
CA GLU A 73 0.47 -14.34 -6.04
C GLU A 73 1.17 -13.30 -6.91
N VAL A 74 0.80 -12.05 -6.72
CA VAL A 74 1.46 -10.87 -7.30
C VAL A 74 2.23 -10.18 -6.18
N THR A 75 3.52 -9.95 -6.38
CA THR A 75 4.38 -9.21 -5.45
C THR A 75 5.04 -8.04 -6.18
N PRO A 76 5.59 -7.03 -5.47
CA PRO A 76 6.33 -5.95 -6.13
C PRO A 76 7.50 -6.45 -7.01
N GLY A 77 8.11 -7.59 -6.66
CA GLY A 77 9.19 -8.22 -7.45
C GLY A 77 8.70 -9.19 -8.53
N SER A 78 7.47 -9.67 -8.44
CA SER A 78 6.84 -10.59 -9.41
C SER A 78 5.43 -10.10 -9.74
N PRO A 79 5.29 -9.10 -10.63
CA PRO A 79 4.02 -8.43 -10.87
C PRO A 79 3.07 -9.18 -11.81
N ASN A 80 3.48 -10.32 -12.37
CA ASN A 80 2.73 -11.04 -13.40
C ASN A 80 1.80 -12.10 -12.79
N ILE A 81 0.61 -12.27 -13.37
CA ILE A 81 -0.33 -13.33 -13.00
C ILE A 81 -1.11 -13.82 -14.22
N ALA A 82 -1.29 -15.14 -14.34
CA ALA A 82 -2.23 -15.74 -15.28
C ALA A 82 -3.53 -16.03 -14.55
N LEU A 83 -4.66 -15.61 -15.12
CA LEU A 83 -5.97 -15.73 -14.51
C LEU A 83 -6.87 -16.61 -15.41
N PRO A 84 -7.02 -17.90 -15.06
CA PRO A 84 -7.83 -18.82 -15.87
C PRO A 84 -9.29 -18.42 -15.81
N ARG A 85 -9.90 -18.25 -16.98
CA ARG A 85 -11.33 -17.96 -17.11
C ARG A 85 -12.16 -19.04 -16.43
N SER A 86 -11.78 -20.31 -16.59
CA SER A 86 -12.45 -21.45 -15.95
C SER A 86 -12.41 -21.42 -14.41
N ALA A 87 -11.41 -20.75 -13.83
CA ALA A 87 -11.22 -20.59 -12.39
C ALA A 87 -11.96 -19.37 -11.80
N ALA A 88 -12.48 -18.47 -12.64
CA ALA A 88 -13.16 -17.25 -12.20
C ALA A 88 -14.36 -17.55 -11.29
N LYS A 89 -14.55 -16.70 -10.28
CA LYS A 89 -15.70 -16.75 -9.36
C LYS A 89 -17.00 -16.53 -10.11
N THR A 90 -17.01 -15.52 -10.97
CA THR A 90 -18.10 -15.22 -11.89
C THR A 90 -17.54 -14.98 -13.29
N ASP A 91 -18.33 -15.37 -14.29
CA ASP A 91 -18.13 -15.06 -15.69
C ASP A 91 -19.46 -14.49 -16.20
N SER A 92 -19.45 -13.27 -16.74
CA SER A 92 -20.66 -12.62 -17.24
C SER A 92 -21.22 -13.27 -18.50
N ASP A 93 -20.39 -14.02 -19.24
CA ASP A 93 -20.80 -14.75 -20.44
C ASP A 93 -20.06 -16.09 -20.54
N PRO A 94 -20.41 -17.09 -19.71
CA PRO A 94 -19.76 -18.40 -19.71
C PRO A 94 -19.97 -19.18 -21.01
N SER A 95 -20.93 -18.76 -21.84
CA SER A 95 -21.22 -19.34 -23.15
C SER A 95 -20.44 -18.73 -24.30
N ALA A 96 -19.75 -17.61 -24.09
CA ALA A 96 -18.94 -16.94 -25.10
C ALA A 96 -18.00 -17.93 -25.80
N ASN A 97 -18.11 -18.00 -27.11
CA ASN A 97 -17.36 -18.93 -27.96
C ASN A 97 -17.06 -18.40 -29.36
N ALA A 98 -17.42 -17.15 -29.66
CA ALA A 98 -17.17 -16.50 -30.94
C ALA A 98 -16.11 -15.40 -30.80
N VAL A 99 -15.34 -15.18 -31.86
CA VAL A 99 -14.35 -14.10 -31.91
C VAL A 99 -15.05 -12.74 -31.79
N GLY A 100 -14.55 -11.89 -30.90
CA GLY A 100 -15.12 -10.59 -30.58
C GLY A 100 -16.14 -10.61 -29.43
N ASP A 101 -16.50 -11.78 -28.90
CA ASP A 101 -17.28 -11.86 -27.66
C ASP A 101 -16.47 -11.26 -26.51
N ILE A 102 -17.07 -10.30 -25.79
CA ILE A 102 -16.46 -9.62 -24.64
C ILE A 102 -17.21 -10.05 -23.39
N GLY A 103 -16.45 -10.49 -22.38
CA GLY A 103 -17.01 -10.82 -21.07
C GLY A 103 -16.23 -10.17 -19.93
N LEU A 104 -16.81 -10.24 -18.75
CA LEU A 104 -16.24 -9.80 -17.49
C LEU A 104 -16.10 -11.01 -16.58
N ILE A 105 -14.88 -11.26 -16.11
CA ILE A 105 -14.62 -12.27 -15.09
C ILE A 105 -14.19 -11.60 -13.78
N THR A 106 -14.63 -12.18 -12.66
CA THR A 106 -14.30 -11.69 -11.32
C THR A 106 -13.56 -12.76 -10.53
N PHE A 107 -12.55 -12.35 -9.77
CA PHE A 107 -11.79 -13.19 -8.86
C PHE A 107 -11.87 -12.62 -7.44
N ASP A 108 -11.84 -13.53 -6.47
CA ASP A 108 -11.58 -13.15 -5.08
C ASP A 108 -10.08 -12.88 -4.92
N VAL A 109 -9.75 -11.74 -4.33
CA VAL A 109 -8.37 -11.28 -4.14
C VAL A 109 -8.16 -10.91 -2.68
N LYS A 110 -7.01 -11.28 -2.15
CA LYS A 110 -6.56 -10.90 -0.81
C LYS A 110 -5.28 -10.10 -0.89
N ALA A 111 -5.32 -8.83 -0.51
CA ALA A 111 -4.12 -8.03 -0.34
C ALA A 111 -3.55 -8.20 1.07
N THR A 112 -2.32 -8.68 1.18
CA THR A 112 -1.57 -8.65 2.44
C THR A 112 -0.87 -7.30 2.54
N VAL A 113 -1.24 -6.51 3.54
CA VAL A 113 -0.80 -5.12 3.72
C VAL A 113 -0.15 -4.99 5.09
N THR A 114 1.01 -4.36 5.14
CA THR A 114 1.74 -4.04 6.37
C THR A 114 1.67 -2.54 6.61
N ARG A 115 1.34 -2.12 7.83
CA ARG A 115 1.50 -0.72 8.22
C ARG A 115 2.96 -0.45 8.57
N ILE A 116 3.54 0.60 7.98
CA ILE A 116 4.95 0.95 8.15
C ILE A 116 5.16 2.32 8.80
N ALA A 117 4.12 3.17 8.84
CA ALA A 117 4.15 4.46 9.55
C ALA A 117 2.77 4.81 10.11
N ASN A 118 2.75 5.78 11.04
CA ASN A 118 1.51 6.37 11.52
C ASN A 118 0.91 7.31 10.45
N PRO A 119 -0.42 7.56 10.49
CA PRO A 119 -1.02 8.51 9.59
C PRO A 119 -0.44 9.91 9.75
N SER A 120 -0.05 10.52 8.63
CA SER A 120 0.45 11.90 8.63
C SER A 120 -0.66 12.89 8.96
N PHE A 121 -1.90 12.53 8.61
CA PHE A 121 -3.11 13.28 8.92
C PHE A 121 -4.17 12.37 9.55
N PRO A 122 -5.04 12.90 10.43
CA PRO A 122 -6.18 12.15 10.93
C PRO A 122 -7.09 11.69 9.78
N VAL A 123 -7.26 10.37 9.65
CA VAL A 123 -8.15 9.74 8.67
C VAL A 123 -9.60 10.15 8.95
N SER A 124 -10.35 10.57 7.94
CA SER A 124 -11.72 11.06 8.12
C SER A 124 -12.77 9.98 7.80
N ALA A 125 -12.80 9.51 6.55
CA ALA A 125 -13.72 8.50 6.05
C ALA A 125 -13.13 7.09 6.07
N GLY A 126 -11.80 6.95 6.08
CA GLY A 126 -11.10 5.67 6.00
C GLY A 126 -10.16 5.59 4.80
N TYR A 127 -9.63 4.38 4.57
CA TYR A 127 -8.74 4.13 3.44
C TYR A 127 -9.51 3.65 2.23
N GLN A 128 -9.23 4.22 1.07
CA GLN A 128 -9.85 3.81 -0.18
C GLN A 128 -8.96 2.83 -0.93
N LEU A 129 -9.53 1.69 -1.27
CA LEU A 129 -8.90 0.76 -2.20
C LEU A 129 -9.23 1.21 -3.63
N ARG A 130 -8.23 1.32 -4.49
CA ARG A 130 -8.43 1.72 -5.89
C ARG A 130 -7.65 0.82 -6.84
N TYR A 131 -8.11 0.72 -8.07
CA TYR A 131 -7.35 0.10 -9.15
C TYR A 131 -7.39 0.97 -10.41
N THR A 132 -6.53 0.68 -11.37
CA THR A 132 -6.57 1.31 -12.70
C THR A 132 -6.40 0.28 -13.81
N TRP A 133 -7.05 0.56 -14.93
CA TRP A 133 -6.82 -0.12 -16.21
C TRP A 133 -5.99 0.74 -17.18
N HIS A 134 -5.64 1.96 -16.78
CA HIS A 134 -4.88 2.88 -17.63
C HIS A 134 -3.50 2.27 -17.91
N SER A 135 -3.04 2.37 -19.15
CA SER A 135 -1.81 1.73 -19.61
C SER A 135 -0.56 2.24 -18.87
N SER A 136 -0.60 3.47 -18.36
CA SER A 136 0.48 4.05 -17.55
C SER A 136 0.52 3.53 -16.10
N GLY A 137 -0.48 2.76 -15.66
CA GLY A 137 -0.51 2.15 -14.34
C GLY A 137 -0.42 3.18 -13.21
N PRO A 138 0.57 3.11 -12.30
CA PRO A 138 0.76 4.12 -11.26
C PRO A 138 0.97 5.55 -11.77
N MET A 139 1.40 5.72 -13.02
CA MET A 139 1.55 7.04 -13.65
C MET A 139 0.24 7.60 -14.22
N ALA A 140 -0.86 6.85 -14.16
CA ALA A 140 -2.18 7.38 -14.50
C ALA A 140 -2.47 8.61 -13.63
N LEU A 141 -3.06 9.65 -14.22
CA LEU A 141 -3.33 10.89 -13.50
C LEU A 141 -4.49 10.71 -12.51
N THR A 142 -4.57 11.55 -11.50
CA THR A 142 -5.70 11.58 -10.54
C THR A 142 -7.00 12.13 -11.12
N THR A 143 -7.10 12.27 -12.44
CA THR A 143 -8.30 12.75 -13.13
C THR A 143 -9.45 11.73 -13.08
N PRO A 144 -10.72 12.17 -13.14
CA PRO A 144 -11.86 11.27 -13.14
C PRO A 144 -11.79 10.21 -14.23
N GLY A 145 -12.06 8.95 -13.87
CA GLY A 145 -12.05 7.81 -14.78
C GLY A 145 -10.70 7.08 -14.92
N GLU A 146 -9.61 7.66 -14.43
CA GLU A 146 -8.29 7.03 -14.48
C GLU A 146 -8.10 5.96 -13.41
N THR A 147 -8.69 6.17 -12.23
CA THR A 147 -8.72 5.17 -11.15
C THR A 147 -10.17 4.89 -10.77
N THR A 148 -10.44 3.64 -10.37
CA THR A 148 -11.76 3.21 -9.90
C THR A 148 -11.67 2.84 -8.42
N VAL A 149 -12.61 3.32 -7.61
CA VAL A 149 -12.73 2.99 -6.20
C VAL A 149 -13.38 1.62 -6.04
N MET A 150 -12.79 0.77 -5.20
CA MET A 150 -13.34 -0.53 -4.81
C MET A 150 -14.14 -0.39 -3.52
N GLY A 151 -15.46 -0.48 -3.63
CA GLY A 151 -16.36 -0.49 -2.48
C GLY A 151 -16.33 0.81 -1.67
N SER A 152 -16.64 0.69 -0.38
CA SER A 152 -16.60 1.81 0.57
C SER A 152 -15.21 1.92 1.22
N PRO A 153 -14.81 3.11 1.71
CA PRO A 153 -13.60 3.25 2.51
C PRO A 153 -13.60 2.29 3.71
N ILE A 154 -12.42 1.74 4.02
CA ILE A 154 -12.26 0.74 5.09
C ILE A 154 -11.43 1.30 6.25
N PRO A 155 -11.81 1.01 7.51
CA PRO A 155 -10.96 1.33 8.64
C PRO A 155 -9.77 0.37 8.69
N LEU A 156 -8.54 0.88 8.59
CA LEU A 156 -7.32 0.09 8.75
C LEU A 156 -6.66 0.42 10.09
N ALA A 157 -7.25 -0.11 11.17
CA ALA A 157 -6.71 -0.01 12.53
C ALA A 157 -5.59 -1.03 12.77
N ILE A 158 -4.53 -0.97 11.95
CA ILE A 158 -3.38 -1.86 12.02
C ILE A 158 -2.29 -1.16 12.86
N PRO A 159 -1.68 -1.81 13.86
CA PRO A 159 -0.49 -1.28 14.52
C PRO A 159 0.69 -1.14 13.55
N VAL A 160 1.56 -0.14 13.74
CA VAL A 160 2.81 -0.03 12.96
C VAL A 160 3.64 -1.31 13.14
N GLY A 161 4.12 -1.86 12.04
CA GLY A 161 4.86 -3.13 11.99
C GLY A 161 3.98 -4.39 11.88
N ALA A 162 2.66 -4.27 12.00
CA ALA A 162 1.74 -5.38 11.83
C ALA A 162 1.20 -5.48 10.40
N SER A 163 0.81 -6.69 10.01
CA SER A 163 0.17 -6.98 8.73
C SER A 163 -1.30 -7.38 8.91
N THR A 164 -2.10 -7.10 7.88
CA THR A 164 -3.48 -7.57 7.77
C THR A 164 -3.78 -8.03 6.35
N ASP A 165 -4.84 -8.81 6.21
CA ASP A 165 -5.35 -9.26 4.92
C ASP A 165 -6.64 -8.52 4.59
N LEU A 166 -6.67 -7.89 3.41
CA LEU A 166 -7.84 -7.19 2.87
C LEU A 166 -8.43 -8.02 1.73
N SER A 167 -9.64 -8.53 1.93
CA SER A 167 -10.33 -9.33 0.91
C SER A 167 -11.26 -8.45 0.08
N PHE A 168 -11.22 -8.58 -1.24
CA PHE A 168 -12.08 -7.87 -2.17
C PHE A 168 -12.22 -8.63 -3.49
N GLU A 169 -13.22 -8.26 -4.28
CA GLU A 169 -13.43 -8.81 -5.62
C GLU A 169 -12.78 -7.90 -6.66
N LEU A 170 -12.04 -8.51 -7.59
CA LEU A 170 -11.40 -7.80 -8.70
C LEU A 170 -11.90 -8.34 -10.03
N SER A 171 -12.42 -7.44 -10.87
CA SER A 171 -12.97 -7.80 -12.18
C SER A 171 -12.03 -7.39 -13.31
N THR A 172 -11.90 -8.25 -14.32
CA THR A 172 -11.13 -7.99 -15.53
C THR A 172 -11.97 -8.35 -16.75
N MET A 173 -11.82 -7.56 -17.82
CA MET A 173 -12.52 -7.82 -19.08
C MET A 173 -11.66 -8.69 -19.98
N TYR A 174 -12.29 -9.66 -20.64
CA TYR A 174 -11.68 -10.47 -21.69
C TYR A 174 -12.40 -10.26 -23.02
N GLU A 175 -11.69 -10.53 -24.10
CA GLU A 175 -12.24 -10.66 -25.45
C GLU A 175 -11.78 -11.99 -26.03
N LEU A 176 -12.67 -12.73 -26.66
CA LEU A 176 -12.30 -13.93 -27.41
C LEU A 176 -11.64 -13.55 -28.73
N GLN A 177 -10.41 -14.02 -28.93
CA GLN A 177 -9.66 -13.77 -30.17
C GLN A 177 -9.20 -15.07 -30.82
N ASN A 178 -8.96 -15.01 -32.13
CA ASN A 178 -8.42 -16.13 -32.87
C ASN A 178 -6.91 -16.24 -32.62
N GLY A 179 -6.51 -17.17 -31.74
CA GLY A 179 -5.12 -17.52 -31.47
C GLY A 179 -4.61 -18.63 -32.38
N MET A 180 -3.33 -19.00 -32.22
CA MET A 180 -2.71 -20.08 -33.01
C MET A 180 -3.35 -21.45 -32.77
N THR A 181 -3.90 -21.67 -31.57
CA THR A 181 -4.46 -22.96 -31.14
C THR A 181 -6.00 -22.99 -31.18
N GLY A 182 -6.64 -21.93 -31.67
CA GLY A 182 -8.09 -21.77 -31.69
C GLY A 182 -8.55 -20.46 -31.07
N ILE A 183 -9.85 -20.37 -30.75
CA ILE A 183 -10.43 -19.22 -30.06
C ILE A 183 -9.99 -19.28 -28.61
N THR A 184 -9.31 -18.23 -28.13
CA THR A 184 -8.81 -18.13 -26.75
C THR A 184 -9.19 -16.77 -26.16
N PRO A 185 -9.52 -16.70 -24.86
CA PRO A 185 -9.72 -15.44 -24.20
C PRO A 185 -8.39 -14.70 -24.09
N ILE A 186 -8.41 -13.41 -24.42
CA ILE A 186 -7.31 -12.51 -24.11
C ILE A 186 -7.81 -11.34 -23.29
N ILE A 187 -6.90 -10.64 -22.63
CA ILE A 187 -7.28 -9.48 -21.84
C ILE A 187 -7.68 -8.29 -22.72
N PHE A 188 -8.92 -7.83 -22.57
CA PHE A 188 -9.45 -6.68 -23.31
C PHE A 188 -9.03 -5.35 -22.66
N ARG A 189 -9.14 -5.29 -21.32
CA ARG A 189 -8.63 -4.18 -20.49
C ARG A 189 -7.77 -4.71 -19.37
N ARG A 190 -6.48 -4.37 -19.42
CA ARG A 190 -5.48 -4.85 -18.47
C ARG A 190 -5.58 -4.11 -17.14
N LEU A 191 -5.62 -4.84 -16.04
CA LEU A 191 -5.39 -4.28 -14.71
C LEU A 191 -3.90 -3.97 -14.58
N THR A 192 -3.56 -2.73 -14.24
CA THR A 192 -2.16 -2.27 -14.27
C THR A 192 -1.61 -1.91 -12.90
N ALA A 193 -2.48 -1.50 -11.97
CA ALA A 193 -2.11 -1.30 -10.57
C ALA A 193 -3.30 -1.35 -9.62
N PHE A 194 -3.01 -1.73 -8.38
CA PHE A 194 -3.87 -1.60 -7.21
C PHE A 194 -3.22 -0.61 -6.23
N PHE A 195 -4.04 0.19 -5.55
CA PHE A 195 -3.63 1.29 -4.69
C PHE A 195 -4.40 1.31 -3.38
N ILE A 196 -3.77 1.87 -2.34
CA ILE A 196 -4.42 2.26 -1.09
C ILE A 196 -4.25 3.77 -0.93
N TYR A 197 -5.34 4.48 -0.68
CA TYR A 197 -5.36 5.93 -0.48
C TYR A 197 -5.82 6.22 0.96
N ASN A 198 -5.15 7.13 1.64
CA ASN A 198 -5.71 7.84 2.80
C ASN A 198 -6.54 9.01 2.25
N ASP A 199 -7.80 9.13 2.63
CA ASP A 199 -8.72 10.14 2.12
C ASP A 199 -8.28 11.58 2.37
N VAL A 200 -7.55 11.83 3.46
CA VAL A 200 -7.04 13.17 3.81
C VAL A 200 -5.65 13.40 3.22
N THR A 201 -4.68 12.50 3.45
CA THR A 201 -3.31 12.66 2.92
C THR A 201 -3.30 12.75 1.40
N SER A 202 -4.15 11.97 0.71
CA SER A 202 -4.25 12.03 -0.74
C SER A 202 -4.77 13.38 -1.23
N ALA A 203 -5.68 14.03 -0.52
CA ALA A 203 -6.17 15.36 -0.89
C ALA A 203 -5.08 16.43 -0.76
N GLU A 204 -4.21 16.33 0.26
CA GLU A 204 -3.08 17.23 0.45
C GLU A 204 -1.98 17.03 -0.61
N LEU A 205 -1.69 15.77 -0.96
CA LEU A 205 -0.66 15.44 -1.96
C LEU A 205 -1.10 15.69 -3.40
N ASP A 206 -2.40 15.70 -3.66
CA ASP A 206 -2.92 15.78 -5.02
C ASP A 206 -3.01 17.23 -5.52
N MET A 207 -1.92 17.69 -6.10
CA MET A 207 -1.82 19.00 -6.78
C MET A 207 -2.56 19.07 -8.14
N HIS A 208 -3.42 18.08 -8.45
CA HIS A 208 -4.33 17.97 -9.60
C HIS A 208 -3.90 18.63 -10.93
N PRO A 209 -3.49 17.86 -11.96
CA PRO A 209 -3.36 16.40 -11.97
C PRO A 209 -1.99 15.94 -11.45
N SER A 210 -2.00 14.91 -10.60
CA SER A 210 -0.79 14.24 -10.14
C SER A 210 -0.79 12.77 -10.57
N PRO A 211 0.37 12.09 -10.67
CA PRO A 211 0.40 10.65 -10.81
C PRO A 211 -0.27 9.94 -9.62
N ALA A 212 -1.17 9.00 -9.88
CA ALA A 212 -1.90 8.24 -8.87
C ALA A 212 -0.99 7.55 -7.85
N GLY A 213 0.15 7.02 -8.30
CA GLY A 213 1.13 6.39 -7.41
C GLY A 213 1.94 7.36 -6.55
N ASP A 214 1.98 8.66 -6.89
CA ASP A 214 2.59 9.70 -6.05
C ASP A 214 1.64 10.17 -4.94
N VAL A 215 0.34 9.95 -5.14
CA VAL A 215 -0.74 10.36 -4.23
C VAL A 215 -1.17 9.22 -3.31
N ALA A 216 -1.23 7.98 -3.81
CA ALA A 216 -1.57 6.80 -3.02
C ALA A 216 -0.59 6.54 -1.88
N GLU A 217 -1.05 6.04 -0.73
CA GLU A 217 -0.17 5.59 0.37
C GLU A 217 0.78 4.49 -0.08
N THR A 218 0.27 3.59 -0.92
CA THR A 218 1.04 2.52 -1.51
C THR A 218 0.35 1.99 -2.76
N TYR A 219 1.11 1.29 -3.59
CA TYR A 219 0.58 0.61 -4.76
C TYR A 219 1.35 -0.67 -5.05
N ILE A 220 0.71 -1.56 -5.80
CA ILE A 220 1.35 -2.72 -6.41
C ILE A 220 1.00 -2.76 -7.88
N ARG A 221 2.01 -2.97 -8.73
CA ARG A 221 1.81 -3.16 -10.18
C ARG A 221 1.30 -4.57 -10.42
N ILE A 222 0.41 -4.70 -11.40
CA ILE A 222 -0.16 -5.97 -11.81
C ILE A 222 -0.04 -6.06 -13.33
N PHE A 223 0.37 -7.22 -13.83
CA PHE A 223 0.31 -7.55 -15.24
C PHE A 223 -0.41 -8.88 -15.38
N ASN A 224 -1.72 -8.80 -15.60
CA ASN A 224 -2.53 -10.00 -15.77
C ASN A 224 -2.63 -10.43 -17.23
N THR A 225 -2.67 -11.73 -17.44
CA THR A 225 -3.13 -12.39 -18.66
C THR A 225 -4.35 -13.24 -18.34
N ILE A 226 -5.13 -13.59 -19.36
CA ILE A 226 -6.26 -14.50 -19.24
C ILE A 226 -5.94 -15.71 -20.10
N ASP A 227 -6.13 -16.89 -19.54
CA ASP A 227 -6.07 -18.20 -20.18
C ASP A 227 -7.41 -18.93 -19.99
N ASP A 228 -7.61 -20.01 -20.75
CA ASP A 228 -8.80 -20.88 -20.60
C ASP A 228 -8.67 -21.83 -19.40
#